data_AF-A0A521MRK6-F1
#
_entry.id   AF-A0A521MRK6-F1
#
_cell.length_a   1.000
_cell.length_b   1.000
_cell.length_c   1.000
_cell.angle_alpha   90.00
_cell.angle_beta   90.00
_cell.angle_gamma   90.00
#
_symmetry.space_group_name_H-M   'P 1'
#
loop_
_entity.id
_entity.type
_entity.pdbx_description
1 polymer ?
#
loop_
_entity_poly.entity_id
_entity_poly.type
_entity_poly.pdbx_seq_one_letter_code
_entity_poly.pdbx_strand_id
1 'polypeptide(L)'
;MLDRAWPSLVDEHPDALRSALAALIERLQYPAAPEVTLDAVRSLSPRERKVLAELTTGDTIGTIADRLFVSRNTIKSQLHSAYRKLGVRTRAEAERAAVRHGITPETV
;
A
#
# COMPACT_ATOMS: atom_id res chain seq x y z
N MET A 1 18.75 0.68 -24.93
CA MET A 1 19.72 -0.35 -25.37
C MET A 1 20.04 -1.35 -24.24
N LEU A 2 19.05 -1.73 -23.42
CA LEU A 2 19.15 -2.71 -22.33
C LEU A 2 18.00 -3.70 -22.47
N ASP A 3 17.93 -4.42 -23.60
CA ASP A 3 16.74 -5.22 -23.93
C ASP A 3 17.01 -6.73 -24.06
N ARG A 4 18.21 -7.20 -23.67
CA ARG A 4 18.55 -8.62 -23.83
C ARG A 4 19.44 -9.27 -22.76
N ALA A 5 19.94 -8.53 -21.78
CA ALA A 5 20.83 -9.07 -20.74
C ALA A 5 20.14 -9.28 -19.38
N TRP A 6 18.91 -8.80 -19.22
CA TRP A 6 18.22 -8.76 -17.93
C TRP A 6 17.62 -10.12 -17.48
N PRO A 7 17.20 -11.05 -18.36
CA PRO A 7 16.74 -12.37 -17.90
C PRO A 7 17.85 -13.33 -17.46
N SER A 8 18.91 -13.50 -18.25
CA SER A 8 19.94 -14.54 -18.02
C SER A 8 20.80 -14.31 -16.78
N LEU A 9 21.07 -13.05 -16.42
CA LEU A 9 21.82 -12.68 -15.22
C LEU A 9 21.08 -13.03 -13.91
N VAL A 10 19.75 -13.08 -13.96
CA VAL A 10 18.90 -13.47 -12.83
C VAL A 10 18.87 -15.00 -12.69
N ASP A 11 18.87 -15.71 -13.82
CA ASP A 11 18.77 -17.16 -13.90
C ASP A 11 20.08 -17.88 -13.52
N GLU A 12 21.25 -17.30 -13.82
CA GLU A 12 22.57 -17.91 -13.56
C GLU A 12 22.97 -17.88 -12.07
N HIS A 13 22.52 -16.87 -11.31
CA HIS A 13 22.87 -16.68 -9.90
C HIS A 13 21.71 -16.12 -9.05
N PRO A 14 20.60 -16.88 -8.91
CA PRO A 14 19.40 -16.42 -8.20
C PRO A 14 19.68 -16.07 -6.73
N ASP A 15 20.57 -16.81 -6.07
CA ASP A 15 20.93 -16.58 -4.66
C ASP A 15 21.82 -15.35 -4.47
N ALA A 16 22.69 -15.04 -5.43
CA ALA A 16 23.55 -13.86 -5.36
C ALA A 16 22.73 -12.58 -5.55
N LEU A 17 21.80 -12.57 -6.50
CA LEU A 17 20.86 -11.47 -6.68
C LEU A 17 19.94 -11.30 -5.47
N ARG A 18 19.39 -12.41 -4.94
CA ARG A 18 18.56 -12.38 -3.73
C ARG A 18 19.33 -11.81 -2.54
N SER A 19 20.57 -12.22 -2.34
CA SER A 19 21.43 -11.74 -1.25
C SER A 19 21.82 -10.28 -1.44
N ALA A 20 22.15 -9.86 -2.66
CA ALA A 20 22.46 -8.48 -3.00
C ALA A 20 21.25 -7.55 -2.83
N LEU A 21 20.06 -7.99 -3.26
CA LEU A 21 18.81 -7.26 -3.05
C LEU A 21 18.45 -7.19 -1.56
N ALA A 22 18.60 -8.28 -0.81
CA ALA A 22 18.37 -8.28 0.64
C ALA A 22 19.30 -7.29 1.36
N ALA A 23 20.60 -7.31 1.05
CA ALA A 23 21.58 -6.37 1.60
C ALA A 23 21.30 -4.91 1.19
N LEU A 24 20.79 -4.68 -0.03
CA LEU A 24 20.38 -3.35 -0.48
C LEU A 24 19.12 -2.87 0.26
N ILE A 25 18.11 -3.72 0.41
CA ILE A 25 16.89 -3.44 1.18
C ILE A 25 17.25 -3.09 2.63
N GLU A 26 18.13 -3.87 3.25
CA GLU A 26 18.63 -3.62 4.60
C GLU A 26 19.37 -2.29 4.69
N ARG A 27 20.30 -2.01 3.76
CA ARG A 27 21.09 -0.77 3.74
C ARG A 27 20.26 0.48 3.46
N LEU A 28 19.19 0.37 2.67
CA LEU A 28 18.25 1.45 2.41
C LEU A 28 17.26 1.65 3.57
N GLN A 29 17.40 0.91 4.68
CA GLN A 29 16.45 0.88 5.78
C GLN A 29 15.02 0.73 5.28
N TYR A 30 14.78 -0.07 4.24
CA TYR A 30 13.43 -0.31 3.76
C TYR A 30 12.74 -1.14 4.84
N PRO A 31 11.80 -0.56 5.62
CA PRO A 31 11.13 -1.36 6.63
C PRO A 31 10.36 -2.46 5.90
N ALA A 32 10.41 -3.68 6.44
CA ALA A 32 9.48 -4.71 6.03
C ALA A 32 8.07 -4.10 6.12
N ALA A 33 7.29 -4.18 5.03
CA ALA A 33 5.95 -3.63 5.04
C ALA A 33 5.19 -4.22 6.25
N PRO A 34 4.46 -3.41 7.03
CA PRO A 34 3.72 -3.90 8.18
C PRO A 34 2.84 -5.07 7.77
N GLU A 35 2.89 -6.15 8.54
CA GLU A 35 2.06 -7.32 8.29
C GLU A 35 0.62 -7.01 8.69
N VAL A 36 -0.15 -6.53 7.73
CA VAL A 36 -1.57 -6.23 7.91
C VAL A 36 -2.33 -7.55 7.99
N THR A 37 -2.95 -7.82 9.13
CA THR A 37 -3.72 -9.05 9.36
C THR A 37 -5.13 -8.96 8.78
N LEU A 38 -5.75 -10.11 8.50
CA LEU A 38 -7.15 -10.15 8.06
C LEU A 38 -8.11 -9.58 9.11
N ASP A 39 -7.82 -9.74 10.40
CA ASP A 39 -8.65 -9.17 11.47
C ASP A 39 -8.55 -7.65 11.52
N ALA A 40 -7.36 -7.09 11.31
CA ALA A 40 -7.18 -5.65 11.16
C ALA A 40 -8.02 -5.11 9.98
N VAL A 41 -7.99 -5.80 8.84
CA VAL A 41 -8.82 -5.46 7.66
C VAL A 41 -10.32 -5.59 7.95
N ARG A 42 -10.75 -6.61 8.70
CA ARG A 42 -12.15 -6.80 9.10
C ARG A 42 -12.62 -5.71 10.06
N SER A 43 -11.72 -5.17 10.89
CA SER A 43 -12.04 -4.10 11.85
C SER A 43 -12.33 -2.73 11.19
N LEU A 44 -12.01 -2.58 9.90
CA LEU A 44 -12.34 -1.38 9.14
C LEU A 44 -13.85 -1.23 8.98
N SER A 45 -14.36 -0.06 9.36
CA SER A 45 -15.72 0.36 9.07
C SER A 45 -15.93 0.52 7.56
N PRO A 46 -17.18 0.50 7.07
CA PRO A 46 -17.47 0.71 5.65
C PRO A 46 -16.88 2.02 5.10
N ARG A 47 -16.93 3.11 5.87
CA ARG A 47 -16.38 4.42 5.45
C ARG A 47 -14.85 4.41 5.34
N GLU A 48 -14.17 3.81 6.33
CA GLU A 48 -12.71 3.64 6.29
C GLU A 48 -12.28 2.76 5.10
N ARG A 49 -13.05 1.70 4.82
CA ARG A 49 -12.80 0.81 3.68
C ARG A 49 -12.99 1.55 2.35
N LYS A 50 -14.04 2.36 2.23
CA LYS A 50 -14.31 3.17 1.03
C LYS A 50 -13.21 4.20 0.78
N VAL A 51 -12.76 4.92 1.81
CA VAL A 51 -11.69 5.91 1.63
C VAL A 51 -10.34 5.27 1.29
N LEU A 52 -10.04 4.08 1.84
CA LEU A 52 -8.85 3.32 1.49
C LEU A 52 -8.91 2.82 0.05
N ALA A 53 -10.07 2.39 -0.43
CA ALA A 53 -10.25 1.99 -1.82
C ALA A 53 -9.99 3.15 -2.78
N GLU A 54 -10.57 4.33 -2.54
CA GLU A 54 -10.30 5.53 -3.33
C GLU A 54 -8.82 5.96 -3.24
N LEU A 55 -8.11 5.63 -2.17
CA LEU A 55 -6.68 5.92 -2.04
C LEU A 55 -5.85 5.17 -3.10
N THR A 56 -6.29 3.97 -3.51
CA THR A 56 -5.55 3.11 -4.45
C THR A 56 -5.54 3.64 -5.88
N THR A 57 -6.39 4.61 -6.22
CA THR A 57 -6.40 5.29 -7.52
C THR A 57 -5.23 6.29 -7.67
N GLY A 58 -4.52 6.59 -6.59
CA GLY A 58 -3.51 7.65 -6.55
C GLY A 58 -4.10 9.06 -6.41
N ASP A 59 -5.41 9.19 -6.24
CA ASP A 59 -6.08 10.48 -6.12
C ASP A 59 -5.67 11.26 -4.86
N THR A 60 -5.74 12.58 -4.97
CA THR A 60 -5.46 13.48 -3.84
C THR A 60 -6.59 13.43 -2.81
N ILE A 61 -6.29 13.79 -1.56
CA ILE A 61 -7.31 13.90 -0.49
C ILE A 61 -8.46 14.85 -0.90
N GLY A 62 -8.18 15.91 -1.67
CA GLY A 62 -9.20 16.82 -2.19
C GLY A 62 -10.14 16.12 -3.16
N THR A 63 -9.57 15.48 -4.18
CA THR A 63 -10.32 14.71 -5.18
C THR A 63 -11.19 13.62 -4.54
N ILE A 64 -10.65 12.89 -3.56
CA ILE A 64 -11.39 11.85 -2.84
C ILE A 64 -12.53 12.48 -2.02
N ALA A 65 -12.28 13.61 -1.36
CA ALA A 65 -13.29 14.32 -0.58
C ALA A 65 -14.46 14.76 -1.48
N ASP A 66 -14.16 15.32 -2.66
CA ASP A 66 -15.17 15.75 -3.62
C ASP A 66 -15.99 14.57 -4.15
N ARG A 67 -15.34 13.46 -4.54
CA ARG A 67 -15.99 12.24 -5.04
C ARG A 67 -16.90 11.59 -3.99
N LEU A 68 -16.49 11.62 -2.72
CA LEU A 68 -17.26 11.05 -1.61
C LEU A 68 -18.22 12.05 -0.96
N PHE A 69 -18.34 13.28 -1.48
CA PHE A 69 -19.19 14.35 -0.96
C PHE A 69 -18.99 14.64 0.54
N VAL A 70 -17.73 14.68 0.99
CA VAL A 70 -17.35 14.98 2.38
C VAL A 70 -16.23 16.00 2.44
N SER A 71 -15.92 16.52 3.63
CA SER A 71 -14.81 17.46 3.77
C SER A 71 -13.45 16.75 3.69
N ARG A 72 -12.40 17.48 3.27
CA ARG A 72 -10.99 17.02 3.37
C ARG A 72 -10.61 16.59 4.79
N ASN A 73 -11.16 17.25 5.81
CA ASN A 73 -10.91 16.89 7.21
C ASN A 73 -11.52 15.53 7.56
N THR A 74 -12.73 15.26 7.07
CA THR A 74 -13.41 13.96 7.22
C THR A 74 -12.57 12.84 6.61
N ILE A 75 -12.03 13.02 5.39
CA ILE A 75 -11.12 12.07 4.75
C ILE A 75 -9.87 11.84 5.61
N LYS A 76 -9.22 12.90 6.08
CA LYS A 76 -8.05 12.79 6.97
C LYS A 76 -8.35 12.01 8.24
N SER A 77 -9.48 12.29 8.90
CA SER A 77 -9.89 11.57 10.12
C SER A 77 -10.18 10.09 9.84
N GLN A 78 -10.84 9.77 8.73
CA GLN A 78 -11.10 8.38 8.33
C GLN A 78 -9.80 7.64 8.02
N LEU A 79 -8.89 8.24 7.24
CA LEU A 79 -7.57 7.66 6.95
C LEU A 79 -6.74 7.49 8.21
N HIS A 80 -6.74 8.45 9.13
CA HIS A 80 -6.03 8.32 10.40
C HIS A 80 -6.54 7.13 11.23
N SER A 81 -7.86 6.96 11.33
CA SER A 81 -8.44 5.81 12.04
C SER A 81 -8.12 4.48 11.33
N ALA A 82 -8.24 4.45 10.00
CA ALA A 82 -7.90 3.29 9.18
C ALA A 82 -6.42 2.90 9.34
N TYR A 83 -5.51 3.86 9.29
CA TYR A 83 -4.07 3.63 9.40
C TYR A 83 -3.71 3.01 10.75
N ARG A 84 -4.29 3.57 11.83
CA ARG A 84 -4.13 3.03 13.18
C ARG A 84 -4.64 1.59 13.28
N LYS A 85 -5.79 1.27 12.66
CA LYS A 85 -6.34 -0.09 12.64
C LYS A 85 -5.47 -1.08 11.87
N LEU A 86 -4.91 -0.65 10.74
CA LEU A 86 -4.04 -1.47 9.90
C LEU A 86 -2.58 -1.53 10.39
N GLY A 87 -2.19 -0.69 11.34
CA GLY A 87 -0.81 -0.59 11.80
C GLY A 87 0.15 0.03 10.77
N VAL A 88 -0.39 0.72 9.77
CA VAL A 88 0.39 1.41 8.72
C VAL A 88 0.68 2.86 9.13
N ARG A 89 1.79 3.40 8.65
CA ARG A 89 2.29 4.74 9.02
C ARG A 89 2.32 5.68 7.82
N THR A 90 2.39 5.13 6.61
CA THR A 90 2.50 5.91 5.38
C THR A 90 1.36 5.63 4.41
N ARG A 91 1.10 6.59 3.51
CA ARG A 91 0.13 6.42 2.43
C ARG A 91 0.48 5.23 1.54
N ALA A 92 1.74 5.08 1.18
CA ALA A 92 2.20 3.98 0.34
C ALA A 92 2.01 2.60 1.01
N GLU A 93 2.21 2.51 2.33
CA GLU A 93 1.87 1.28 3.09
C GLU A 93 0.38 0.99 3.06
N ALA A 94 -0.46 2.00 3.26
CA ALA A 94 -1.91 1.86 3.24
C ALA A 94 -2.44 1.42 1.85
N GLU A 95 -1.92 2.02 0.78
CA GLU A 95 -2.25 1.64 -0.60
C GLU A 95 -1.85 0.19 -0.89
N ARG A 96 -0.62 -0.20 -0.53
CA ARG A 96 -0.16 -1.58 -0.70
C ARG A 96 -1.00 -2.58 0.09
N ALA A 97 -1.36 -2.24 1.33
CA ALA A 97 -2.23 -3.07 2.15
C ALA A 97 -3.63 -3.19 1.51
N ALA A 98 -4.22 -2.07 1.07
CA ALA A 98 -5.51 -2.06 0.42
C ALA A 98 -5.54 -2.96 -0.81
N VAL A 99 -4.57 -2.81 -1.73
CA VAL A 99 -4.46 -3.66 -2.93
C VAL A 99 -4.28 -5.14 -2.58
N ARG A 100 -3.38 -5.46 -1.64
CA ARG A 100 -3.12 -6.84 -1.20
C ARG A 100 -4.37 -7.53 -0.64
N HIS A 101 -5.24 -6.77 0.01
CA HIS A 101 -6.46 -7.29 0.64
C HIS A 101 -7.72 -7.04 -0.19
N GLY A 102 -7.60 -6.64 -1.46
CA GLY A 102 -8.74 -6.44 -2.37
C GLY A 102 -9.65 -5.26 -1.98
N ILE A 103 -9.12 -4.26 -1.28
CA ILE A 103 -9.83 -3.01 -0.98
C ILE A 103 -9.56 -2.03 -2.10
N THR A 104 -10.34 -2.15 -3.17
CA THR A 104 -10.26 -1.28 -4.36
C THR A 104 -11.66 -0.74 -4.70
N PRO A 105 -11.79 0.35 -5.48
CA PRO A 105 -13.09 0.99 -5.73
C PRO A 105 -14.17 0.05 -6.31
N GLU A 106 -13.76 -1.01 -6.99
CA GLU A 106 -14.59 -2.01 -7.65
C GLU A 106 -15.13 -3.06 -6.66
N THR A 107 -14.55 -3.14 -5.46
CA THR A 107 -14.81 -4.20 -4.48
C THR A 107 -15.55 -3.69 -3.22
N VAL A 108 -15.75 -2.37 -3.04
CA VAL A 108 -16.33 -1.77 -1.82
C VAL A 108 -17.44 -0.73 -2.01
#